data_AF-A0A9W6TXR1-F1
#
_entry.id   AF-A0A9W6TXR1-F1
#
_cell.length_a   1.000
_cell.length_b   1.000
_cell.length_c   1.000
_cell.angle_alpha   90.00
_cell.angle_beta   90.00
_cell.angle_gamma   90.00
#
_symmetry.space_group_name_H-M   'P 1'
#
loop_
_entity.id
_entity.type
_entity.pdbx_description
1 polymer ?
#
loop_
_entity_poly.entity_id
_entity_poly.type
_entity_poly.pdbx_seq_one_letter_code
_entity_poly.pdbx_strand_id
1 'polypeptide(L)'
;MESSNATPIGFGLQLSNATNATSTNSAYFGTTTTNDLVMMTANTRRLTITSTGRVGIGTGSPNAPLQVAGSNTSITIIPVSTISYSYDVASNAWANRGGGPFTLTNVSASFGGNIYIQAGIWATSDRRLKEDIKEIDLPFERYKDLKPVSYSYKNEAKKRVGLIAQDVMRVCSEAITMIENQNLKDEGENSPEGVQLCLDYNAIAILNVNIIKKLIDRIEKLESTIKNSAFS
;
A
#
# COMPACT_ATOMS: atom_id res chain seq x y z
N MET A 1 15.21 55.53 -17.11
CA MET A 1 14.54 56.04 -15.89
C MET A 1 14.30 54.83 -15.02
N GLU A 2 14.94 54.72 -13.87
CA GLU A 2 14.40 53.85 -12.82
C GLU A 2 14.24 54.67 -11.55
N SER A 3 12.99 54.63 -11.07
CA SER A 3 12.47 55.24 -9.87
C SER A 3 12.82 54.34 -8.67
N SER A 4 13.08 54.99 -7.55
CA SER A 4 13.42 54.42 -6.25
C SER A 4 12.39 53.39 -5.73
N ASN A 5 12.76 52.11 -5.68
CA ASN A 5 12.58 51.24 -4.50
C ASN A 5 13.40 49.94 -4.64
N ALA A 6 14.29 49.66 -3.66
CA ALA A 6 15.20 48.51 -3.57
C ALA A 6 16.20 48.33 -4.73
N THR A 7 17.40 47.84 -4.44
CA THR A 7 18.48 47.57 -5.42
C THR A 7 17.96 46.98 -6.74
N PRO A 8 18.29 47.55 -7.92
CA PRO A 8 17.81 47.04 -9.20
C PRO A 8 18.24 45.58 -9.40
N ILE A 9 17.30 44.71 -9.77
CA ILE A 9 17.60 43.33 -10.17
C ILE A 9 17.73 43.32 -11.69
N GLY A 10 18.96 43.35 -12.19
CA GLY A 10 19.21 43.15 -13.62
C GLY A 10 18.94 41.70 -13.99
N PHE A 11 17.93 41.44 -14.82
CA PHE A 11 17.69 40.13 -15.44
C PHE A 11 17.81 40.28 -16.96
N GLY A 12 18.74 39.53 -17.57
CA GLY A 12 18.91 39.45 -19.01
C GLY A 12 19.09 38.01 -19.44
N LEU A 13 18.31 37.57 -20.43
CA LEU A 13 18.40 36.23 -21.00
C LEU A 13 18.48 36.38 -22.53
N GLN A 14 19.68 36.21 -23.08
CA GLN A 14 19.93 36.26 -24.51
C GLN A 14 20.04 34.84 -25.06
N LEU A 15 19.12 34.48 -25.94
CA LEU A 15 19.10 33.17 -26.61
C LEU A 15 19.66 33.34 -28.02
N SER A 16 20.86 32.83 -28.26
CA SER A 16 21.46 32.75 -29.60
C SER A 16 21.26 31.33 -30.15
N ASN A 17 20.55 31.21 -31.28
CA ASN A 17 20.47 29.95 -32.02
C ASN A 17 21.74 29.77 -32.86
N ALA A 18 22.62 28.83 -32.48
CA ALA A 18 23.44 28.09 -33.45
C ALA A 18 24.19 26.91 -32.78
N THR A 19 23.76 25.70 -33.15
CA THR A 19 24.54 24.46 -33.35
C THR A 19 25.66 24.12 -32.37
N ASN A 20 25.35 23.22 -31.43
CA ASN A 20 26.04 21.94 -31.35
C ASN A 20 25.10 20.82 -30.90
N ALA A 21 24.57 20.12 -31.92
CA ALA A 21 24.02 18.76 -31.96
C ALA A 21 23.40 18.15 -30.68
N THR A 22 22.07 18.20 -30.59
CA THR A 22 21.21 17.00 -30.54
C THR A 22 19.82 17.41 -31.06
N SER A 23 19.16 16.49 -31.77
CA SER A 23 18.04 16.69 -32.68
C SER A 23 16.91 17.64 -32.22
N THR A 24 16.57 18.58 -33.10
CA THR A 24 15.39 19.50 -33.13
C THR A 24 15.61 20.86 -32.46
N ASN A 25 15.86 21.90 -33.28
CA ASN A 25 15.91 23.34 -32.98
C ASN A 25 15.39 23.76 -31.59
N SER A 26 16.20 23.60 -30.54
CA SER A 26 15.82 23.95 -29.17
C SER A 26 16.81 24.95 -28.62
N ALA A 27 16.31 26.08 -28.12
CA ALA A 27 17.11 26.97 -27.31
C ALA A 27 17.20 26.38 -25.89
N TYR A 28 18.41 26.22 -25.37
CA TYR A 28 18.65 25.63 -24.05
C TYR A 28 19.19 26.68 -23.06
N PHE A 29 18.81 26.51 -21.79
CA PHE A 29 19.34 27.29 -20.67
C PHE A 29 19.99 26.29 -19.70
N GLY A 30 21.31 26.37 -19.52
CA GLY A 30 22.04 25.41 -18.71
C GLY A 30 23.56 25.53 -18.79
N THR A 31 24.26 24.55 -18.23
CA THR A 31 25.72 24.42 -18.26
C THR A 31 26.13 23.36 -19.29
N THR A 32 27.25 23.59 -20.00
CA THR A 32 27.82 22.63 -20.98
C THR A 32 29.07 21.91 -20.44
N THR A 33 29.47 22.24 -19.22
CA THR A 33 30.57 21.64 -18.46
C THR A 33 30.01 20.96 -17.21
N THR A 34 30.84 20.23 -16.47
CA THR A 34 30.45 19.50 -15.24
C THR A 34 30.22 20.44 -14.05
N ASN A 35 29.29 21.37 -14.20
CA ASN A 35 28.89 22.35 -13.21
C ASN A 35 27.38 22.25 -12.98
N ASP A 36 26.96 22.42 -11.74
CA ASP A 36 25.55 22.45 -11.38
C ASP A 36 24.88 23.69 -11.97
N LEU A 37 23.65 23.54 -12.46
CA LEU A 37 22.78 24.66 -12.79
C LEU A 37 21.99 25.05 -11.53
N VAL A 38 22.01 26.33 -11.15
CA VAL A 38 21.39 26.80 -9.90
C VAL A 38 20.48 28.01 -10.15
N MET A 39 19.32 28.02 -9.49
CA MET A 39 18.47 29.20 -9.34
C MET A 39 18.51 29.66 -7.89
N MET A 40 18.78 30.95 -7.67
CA MET A 40 19.03 31.50 -6.34
C MET A 40 18.13 32.69 -6.04
N THR A 41 17.76 32.86 -4.78
CA THR A 41 17.21 34.12 -4.24
C THR A 41 17.85 34.37 -2.88
N ALA A 42 18.14 35.64 -2.55
CA ALA A 42 18.82 36.02 -1.31
C ALA A 42 20.11 35.21 -1.04
N ASN A 43 20.98 35.09 -2.05
CA ASN A 43 22.24 34.33 -2.00
C ASN A 43 22.10 32.86 -1.54
N THR A 44 20.93 32.25 -1.76
CA THR A 44 20.62 30.87 -1.34
C THR A 44 20.12 30.07 -2.54
N ARG A 45 20.65 28.84 -2.73
CA ARG A 45 20.19 27.90 -3.75
C ARG A 45 18.73 27.49 -3.47
N ARG A 46 17.84 27.83 -4.39
CA ARG A 46 16.41 27.46 -4.34
C ARG A 46 16.11 26.27 -5.22
N LEU A 47 16.71 26.20 -6.40
CA LEU A 47 16.68 25.04 -7.29
C LEU A 47 18.12 24.73 -7.72
N THR A 48 18.49 23.46 -7.70
CA THR A 48 19.79 22.94 -8.11
C THR A 48 19.56 21.79 -9.07
N ILE A 49 20.18 21.79 -10.23
CA ILE A 49 20.35 20.61 -11.07
C ILE A 49 21.85 20.28 -11.02
N THR A 50 22.21 19.16 -10.39
CA THR A 50 23.61 18.78 -10.30
C THR A 50 24.17 18.42 -11.67
N SER A 51 25.49 18.52 -11.83
CA SER A 51 26.20 18.01 -13.00
C SER A 51 25.96 16.52 -13.30
N THR A 52 25.44 15.78 -12.31
CA THR A 52 25.01 14.37 -12.44
C THR A 52 23.52 14.19 -12.77
N GLY A 53 22.79 15.28 -13.03
CA GLY A 53 21.38 15.26 -13.46
C GLY A 53 20.35 15.16 -12.33
N ARG A 54 20.72 15.36 -11.07
CA ARG A 54 19.77 15.32 -9.94
C ARG A 54 19.18 16.70 -9.67
N VAL A 55 17.88 16.77 -9.44
CA VAL A 55 17.15 18.01 -9.16
C VAL A 55 16.92 18.17 -7.65
N GLY A 56 17.39 19.26 -7.07
CA GLY A 56 17.18 19.64 -5.69
C GLY A 56 16.38 20.94 -5.58
N ILE A 57 15.29 20.98 -4.82
CA ILE A 57 14.58 22.20 -4.43
C ILE A 57 14.86 22.44 -2.95
N GLY A 58 15.44 23.59 -2.59
CA GLY A 58 15.85 23.91 -1.22
C GLY A 58 17.10 23.17 -0.72
N THR A 59 17.78 22.40 -1.58
CA THR A 59 19.05 21.72 -1.28
C THR A 59 20.05 21.87 -2.44
N GLY A 60 21.34 22.00 -2.10
CA GLY A 60 22.44 21.99 -3.08
C GLY A 60 23.02 20.60 -3.35
N SER A 61 22.68 19.61 -2.53
CA SER A 61 23.28 18.27 -2.57
C SER A 61 22.19 17.20 -2.59
N PRO A 62 21.40 17.08 -3.68
CA PRO A 62 20.33 16.10 -3.76
C PRO A 62 20.85 14.65 -3.72
N ASN A 63 20.32 13.83 -2.82
CA ASN A 63 20.69 12.41 -2.69
C ASN A 63 19.79 11.46 -3.52
N ALA A 64 18.72 11.98 -4.13
CA ALA A 64 17.80 11.30 -5.03
C ALA A 64 17.70 12.05 -6.38
N PRO A 65 17.17 11.43 -7.46
CA PRO A 65 16.97 12.10 -8.75
C PRO A 65 16.14 13.40 -8.67
N LEU A 66 15.16 13.46 -7.75
CA LEU A 66 14.45 14.67 -7.36
C LEU A 66 14.34 14.71 -5.83
N GLN A 67 14.83 15.78 -5.18
CA GLN A 67 14.72 16.01 -3.73
C GLN A 67 14.17 17.41 -3.44
N VAL A 68 13.16 17.52 -2.58
CA VAL A 68 12.64 18.81 -2.08
C VAL A 68 12.89 18.89 -0.57
N ALA A 69 13.81 19.76 -0.16
CA ALA A 69 14.23 19.94 1.24
C ALA A 69 13.46 21.08 1.93
N GLY A 70 12.95 20.82 3.14
CA GLY A 70 12.25 21.80 3.98
C GLY A 70 11.35 21.13 5.03
N SER A 71 10.99 21.86 6.09
CA SER A 71 10.29 21.31 7.26
C SER A 71 8.78 21.04 7.05
N ASN A 72 8.21 21.44 5.91
CA ASN A 72 6.79 21.30 5.54
C ASN A 72 6.64 21.07 4.03
N THR A 73 7.47 20.22 3.43
CA THR A 73 7.47 19.99 1.98
C THR A 73 6.38 19.00 1.58
N SER A 74 5.13 19.48 1.49
CA SER A 74 4.14 18.78 0.66
C SER A 74 4.51 19.03 -0.81
N ILE A 75 5.03 18.01 -1.49
CA ILE A 75 5.12 18.03 -2.94
C ILE A 75 3.73 17.70 -3.48
N THR A 76 2.92 18.72 -3.77
CA THR A 76 1.65 18.51 -4.47
C THR A 76 1.95 18.33 -5.96
N ILE A 77 2.15 17.09 -6.40
CA ILE A 77 2.03 16.75 -7.82
C ILE A 77 0.53 16.61 -8.05
N ILE A 78 -0.08 17.52 -8.82
CA ILE A 78 -1.47 17.38 -9.28
C ILE A 78 -1.40 16.73 -10.67
N PRO A 79 -1.37 15.39 -10.80
CA PRO A 79 -1.74 14.79 -12.07
C PRO A 79 -3.23 15.05 -12.27
N VAL A 80 -3.64 15.25 -13.52
CA VAL A 80 -5.01 15.61 -13.92
C VAL A 80 -6.05 14.51 -13.61
N SER A 81 -5.73 13.51 -12.76
CA SER A 81 -6.67 12.48 -12.30
C SER A 81 -6.26 11.59 -11.11
N THR A 82 -5.06 11.64 -10.48
CA THR A 82 -4.73 10.68 -9.38
C THR A 82 -3.53 11.03 -8.46
N ILE A 83 -3.78 11.56 -7.25
CA ILE A 83 -3.09 11.32 -5.95
C ILE A 83 -1.60 11.76 -5.73
N SER A 84 -1.35 12.32 -4.53
CA SER A 84 -0.05 12.67 -3.93
C SER A 84 0.70 11.49 -3.28
N TYR A 85 2.02 11.41 -3.48
CA TYR A 85 2.93 10.51 -2.75
C TYR A 85 3.77 11.28 -1.71
N SER A 86 3.98 10.71 -0.52
CA SER A 86 5.05 11.13 0.40
C SER A 86 6.08 9.99 0.52
N TYR A 87 7.29 10.22 0.00
CA TYR A 87 8.45 9.33 0.17
C TYR A 87 9.40 9.99 1.19
N ASP A 88 9.61 9.35 2.34
CA ASP A 88 10.59 9.78 3.33
C ASP A 88 11.78 8.81 3.32
N VAL A 89 12.96 9.30 2.95
CA VAL A 89 14.25 8.59 3.01
C VAL A 89 15.23 9.26 3.98
N ALA A 90 14.73 9.87 5.04
CA ALA A 90 15.60 10.39 6.09
C ALA A 90 15.29 9.73 7.44
N SER A 91 16.07 8.69 7.72
CA SER A 91 16.30 8.04 9.03
C SER A 91 15.21 7.10 9.56
N ASN A 92 15.70 5.95 10.03
CA ASN A 92 14.97 4.82 10.61
C ASN A 92 14.38 5.17 12.01
N ALA A 93 13.60 6.25 12.08
CA ALA A 93 12.95 6.76 13.27
C ALA A 93 11.44 6.78 13.03
N TRP A 94 10.66 6.35 14.02
CA TRP A 94 9.20 6.36 14.01
C TRP A 94 8.66 7.80 13.89
N ALA A 95 8.66 8.34 12.68
CA ALA A 95 8.12 9.65 12.40
C ALA A 95 6.59 9.53 12.41
N ASN A 96 5.98 9.84 13.55
CA ASN A 96 4.57 10.18 13.64
C ASN A 96 4.36 11.51 12.88
N ARG A 97 4.32 11.44 11.55
CA ARG A 97 3.93 12.58 10.73
C ARG A 97 2.41 12.65 10.82
N GLY A 98 1.90 13.66 11.52
CA GLY A 98 0.48 13.99 11.63
C GLY A 98 -0.12 14.41 10.28
N GLY A 99 -0.08 13.52 9.29
CA GLY A 99 -0.90 13.59 8.10
C GLY A 99 -2.30 13.13 8.49
N GLY A 100 -3.29 13.95 8.16
CA GLY A 100 -4.70 13.58 8.32
C GLY A 100 -5.06 12.31 7.53
N PRO A 101 -6.32 11.84 7.62
CA PRO A 101 -6.75 10.62 6.94
C PRO A 101 -6.53 10.73 5.43
N PHE A 102 -5.90 9.71 4.85
CA PHE A 102 -5.78 9.57 3.41
C PHE A 102 -7.13 9.09 2.86
N THR A 103 -7.82 9.95 2.10
CA THR A 103 -9.14 9.62 1.54
C THR A 103 -9.01 9.44 0.03
N LEU A 104 -8.95 8.19 -0.42
CA LEU A 104 -8.88 7.82 -1.83
C LEU A 104 -10.00 6.87 -2.21
N THR A 105 -10.38 6.87 -3.48
CA THR A 105 -11.38 5.94 -4.02
C THR A 105 -10.88 4.50 -4.09
N ASN A 106 -9.60 4.29 -4.40
CA ASN A 106 -8.98 2.96 -4.43
C ASN A 106 -7.53 3.02 -3.92
N VAL A 107 -7.16 2.07 -3.05
CA VAL A 107 -5.78 1.88 -2.58
C VAL A 107 -5.45 0.40 -2.67
N SER A 108 -4.34 0.06 -3.34
CA SER A 108 -3.75 -1.28 -3.33
C SER A 108 -2.30 -1.16 -2.89
N ALA A 109 -1.89 -2.02 -1.97
CA ALA A 109 -0.54 -2.05 -1.42
C ALA A 109 -0.11 -3.48 -1.08
N SER A 110 1.16 -3.79 -1.30
CA SER A 110 1.80 -5.03 -0.86
C SER A 110 2.91 -4.67 0.13
N PHE A 111 2.92 -5.34 1.28
CA PHE A 111 3.87 -5.09 2.36
C PHE A 111 4.75 -6.32 2.55
N GLY A 112 6.08 -6.15 2.46
CA GLY A 112 7.04 -7.21 2.81
C GLY A 112 7.21 -7.42 4.33
N GLY A 113 6.52 -6.62 5.15
CA GLY A 113 6.56 -6.65 6.60
C GLY A 113 5.18 -6.47 7.23
N ASN A 114 5.15 -6.31 8.54
CA ASN A 114 3.89 -6.15 9.28
C ASN A 114 3.34 -4.73 9.15
N ILE A 115 2.02 -4.60 9.14
CA ILE A 115 1.32 -3.33 9.32
C ILE A 115 1.08 -3.15 10.83
N TYR A 116 1.64 -2.09 11.42
CA TYR A 116 1.42 -1.75 12.83
C TYR A 116 0.25 -0.77 12.95
N ILE A 117 -0.80 -1.16 13.70
CA ILE A 117 -2.04 -0.40 13.86
C ILE A 117 -2.29 -0.18 15.35
N GLN A 118 -2.44 1.07 15.78
CA GLN A 118 -2.65 1.41 17.19
C GLN A 118 -4.12 1.43 17.63
N ALA A 119 -5.03 1.75 16.71
CA ALA A 119 -6.46 1.87 17.01
C ALA A 119 -7.27 0.71 16.39
N GLY A 120 -7.39 0.68 15.06
CA GLY A 120 -8.08 -0.40 14.38
C GLY A 120 -8.23 -0.18 12.88
N ILE A 121 -8.70 -1.22 12.19
CA ILE A 121 -9.15 -1.18 10.79
C ILE A 121 -10.67 -1.12 10.82
N TRP A 122 -11.26 -0.13 10.14
CA TRP A 122 -12.71 -0.02 10.00
C TRP A 122 -13.12 -0.36 8.57
N ALA A 123 -14.14 -1.19 8.43
CA ALA A 123 -14.75 -1.54 7.16
C ALA A 123 -16.24 -1.17 7.18
N THR A 124 -16.72 -0.48 6.14
CA THR A 124 -18.15 -0.18 6.01
C THR A 124 -18.92 -1.47 5.73
N SER A 125 -20.04 -1.70 6.44
CA SER A 125 -20.80 -2.96 6.36
C SER A 125 -22.32 -2.74 6.42
N ASP A 126 -22.78 -1.53 6.11
CA ASP A 126 -24.18 -1.13 6.21
C ASP A 126 -25.08 -1.97 5.27
N ARG A 127 -26.17 -2.53 5.80
CA ARG A 127 -27.12 -3.37 5.04
C ARG A 127 -27.71 -2.65 3.83
N ARG A 128 -27.88 -1.32 3.90
CA ARG A 128 -28.47 -0.52 2.82
C ARG A 128 -27.56 -0.38 1.60
N LEU A 129 -26.26 -0.67 1.76
CA LEU A 129 -25.26 -0.64 0.69
C LEU A 129 -24.93 -2.04 0.17
N LYS A 130 -25.77 -3.04 0.48
CA LYS A 130 -25.57 -4.44 0.12
C LYS A 130 -26.82 -5.01 -0.53
N GLU A 131 -26.61 -5.88 -1.49
CA GLU A 131 -27.63 -6.67 -2.16
C GLU A 131 -27.34 -8.17 -2.01
N ASP A 132 -28.27 -9.03 -2.42
CA ASP A 132 -28.13 -10.50 -2.40
C ASP A 132 -27.65 -11.11 -1.07
N ILE A 133 -28.08 -10.53 0.06
CA ILE A 133 -27.69 -10.97 1.40
C ILE A 133 -28.34 -12.32 1.73
N LYS A 134 -27.53 -13.37 1.79
CA LYS A 134 -27.93 -14.74 2.16
C LYS A 134 -27.19 -15.17 3.44
N GLU A 135 -27.87 -15.93 4.31
CA GLU A 135 -27.20 -16.53 5.47
C GLU A 135 -26.25 -17.62 4.98
N ILE A 136 -25.05 -17.66 5.57
CA ILE A 136 -24.09 -18.74 5.33
C ILE A 136 -24.58 -19.96 6.11
N ASP A 137 -24.77 -21.09 5.42
CA ASP A 137 -25.03 -22.37 6.06
C ASP A 137 -23.86 -23.31 5.79
N LEU A 138 -22.81 -23.23 6.62
CA LEU A 138 -21.64 -24.10 6.47
C LEU A 138 -21.87 -25.42 7.22
N PRO A 139 -21.87 -26.59 6.54
CA PRO A 139 -21.98 -27.87 7.22
C PRO A 139 -20.80 -28.11 8.15
N PHE A 140 -21.08 -28.66 9.33
CA PHE A 140 -20.05 -28.91 10.35
C PHE A 140 -18.92 -29.82 9.84
N GLU A 141 -19.23 -30.81 9.02
CA GLU A 141 -18.23 -31.71 8.43
C GLU A 141 -17.28 -30.97 7.49
N ARG A 142 -17.79 -30.03 6.68
CA ARG A 142 -16.95 -29.20 5.80
C ARG A 142 -16.06 -28.25 6.60
N TYR A 143 -16.54 -27.73 7.73
CA TYR A 143 -15.73 -26.88 8.60
C TYR A 143 -14.59 -27.65 9.29
N LYS A 144 -14.79 -28.93 9.64
CA LYS A 144 -13.72 -29.78 10.23
C LYS A 144 -12.53 -30.00 9.29
N ASP A 145 -12.71 -29.81 7.99
CA ASP A 145 -11.62 -29.89 7.03
C ASP A 145 -10.63 -28.72 7.19
N LEU A 146 -11.02 -27.62 7.86
CA LEU A 146 -10.11 -26.54 8.23
C LEU A 146 -9.19 -26.98 9.36
N LYS A 147 -7.90 -27.14 9.03
CA LYS A 147 -6.86 -27.57 9.96
C LYS A 147 -5.95 -26.39 10.32
N PRO A 148 -5.96 -25.91 11.57
CA PRO A 148 -4.93 -25.00 12.06
C PRO A 148 -3.57 -25.70 12.01
N VAL A 149 -2.59 -25.05 11.39
CA VAL A 149 -1.24 -25.59 11.24
C VAL A 149 -0.19 -24.60 11.71
N SER A 150 0.96 -25.14 12.15
CA SER A 150 2.19 -24.37 12.29
C SER A 150 3.03 -24.58 11.03
N TYR A 151 3.51 -23.49 10.43
CA TYR A 151 4.33 -23.53 9.23
C TYR A 151 5.45 -22.49 9.30
N SER A 152 6.42 -22.61 8.40
CA SER A 152 7.38 -21.56 8.07
C SER A 152 7.36 -21.35 6.57
N TYR A 153 7.61 -20.12 6.11
CA TYR A 153 7.83 -19.92 4.67
C TYR A 153 9.12 -20.62 4.24
N LYS A 154 9.19 -21.00 2.96
CA LYS A 154 10.42 -21.50 2.35
C LYS A 154 11.51 -20.44 2.59
N ASN A 155 12.68 -20.87 3.07
CA ASN A 155 13.82 -20.01 3.41
C ASN A 155 13.63 -19.07 4.63
N GLU A 156 12.61 -19.29 5.46
CA GLU A 156 12.46 -18.59 6.74
C GLU A 156 12.49 -19.58 7.91
N ALA A 157 13.24 -19.26 8.97
CA ALA A 157 13.26 -20.07 10.20
C ALA A 157 12.06 -19.77 11.12
N LYS A 158 11.41 -18.61 10.97
CA LYS A 158 10.36 -18.16 11.86
C LYS A 158 9.08 -18.96 11.63
N LYS A 159 8.63 -19.67 12.67
CA LYS A 159 7.34 -20.33 12.67
C LYS A 159 6.19 -19.33 12.78
N ARG A 160 5.10 -19.66 12.11
CA ARG A 160 3.82 -18.95 12.09
C ARG A 160 2.70 -19.97 12.29
N VAL A 161 1.55 -19.50 12.73
CA VAL A 161 0.33 -20.30 12.88
C VAL A 161 -0.72 -19.73 11.93
N GLY A 162 -1.50 -20.60 11.29
CA GLY A 162 -2.56 -20.17 10.40
C GLY A 162 -3.26 -21.36 9.73
N LEU A 163 -3.91 -21.07 8.62
CA LEU A 163 -4.56 -22.06 7.75
C LEU A 163 -3.84 -22.11 6.40
N ILE A 164 -4.01 -23.23 5.68
CA ILE A 164 -3.56 -23.37 4.30
C ILE A 164 -4.67 -22.89 3.36
N ALA A 165 -4.32 -22.01 2.41
CA ALA A 165 -5.30 -21.38 1.52
C ALA A 165 -6.04 -22.39 0.63
N GLN A 166 -5.35 -23.44 0.18
CA GLN A 166 -5.92 -24.54 -0.61
C GLN A 166 -6.99 -25.32 0.17
N ASP A 167 -6.78 -25.52 1.47
CA ASP A 167 -7.77 -26.18 2.35
C ASP A 167 -8.98 -25.28 2.55
N VAL A 168 -8.74 -23.98 2.80
CA VAL A 168 -9.82 -23.00 2.92
C VAL A 168 -10.62 -22.89 1.63
N MET A 169 -9.98 -22.92 0.45
CA MET A 169 -10.69 -22.83 -0.83
C MET A 169 -11.72 -23.95 -1.02
N ARG A 170 -11.45 -25.16 -0.48
CA ARG A 170 -12.41 -26.27 -0.49
C ARG A 170 -13.60 -26.04 0.43
N VAL A 171 -13.44 -25.27 1.49
CA VAL A 171 -14.45 -25.02 2.54
C VAL A 171 -15.26 -23.74 2.29
N CYS A 172 -14.59 -22.66 1.92
CA CYS A 172 -15.17 -21.34 1.68
C CYS A 172 -14.28 -20.61 0.67
N SER A 173 -14.63 -20.71 -0.62
CA SER A 173 -13.90 -20.06 -1.71
C SER A 173 -13.92 -18.54 -1.61
N GLU A 174 -14.97 -17.98 -1.01
CA GLU A 174 -15.19 -16.54 -0.82
C GLU A 174 -14.19 -15.91 0.15
N ALA A 175 -13.49 -16.72 0.95
CA ALA A 175 -12.39 -16.27 1.81
C ALA A 175 -11.03 -16.20 1.08
N ILE A 176 -10.98 -16.55 -0.21
CA ILE A 176 -9.75 -16.59 -1.00
C ILE A 176 -9.73 -15.46 -2.02
N THR A 177 -8.63 -14.72 -2.01
CA THR A 177 -8.26 -13.80 -3.09
C THR A 177 -7.07 -14.40 -3.84
N MET A 178 -6.98 -14.13 -5.14
CA MET A 178 -5.90 -14.61 -5.99
C MET A 178 -5.04 -13.44 -6.46
N ILE A 179 -3.72 -13.61 -6.42
CA ILE A 179 -2.77 -12.65 -7.00
C ILE A 179 -1.90 -13.37 -8.02
N GLU A 180 -1.50 -12.67 -9.07
CA GLU A 180 -0.59 -13.22 -10.08
C GLU A 180 0.80 -13.50 -9.47
N ASN A 181 1.31 -14.71 -9.69
CA ASN A 181 2.65 -15.11 -9.35
C ASN A 181 3.14 -16.17 -10.35
N GLN A 182 3.72 -15.71 -11.46
CA GLN A 182 4.19 -16.55 -12.58
C GLN A 182 5.28 -17.56 -12.20
N ASN A 183 5.87 -17.46 -11.01
CA ASN A 183 6.88 -18.41 -10.54
C ASN A 183 6.26 -19.67 -9.90
N LEU A 184 4.97 -19.66 -9.60
CA LEU A 184 4.27 -20.81 -9.03
C LEU A 184 3.79 -21.74 -10.15
N LYS A 185 4.17 -23.01 -10.04
CA LYS A 185 3.73 -24.07 -10.94
C LYS A 185 2.44 -24.69 -10.44
N ASP A 186 1.71 -25.35 -11.33
CA ASP A 186 0.64 -26.25 -10.92
C ASP A 186 1.23 -27.39 -10.08
N GLU A 187 0.75 -27.51 -8.85
CA GLU A 187 1.11 -28.57 -7.90
C GLU A 187 -0.09 -29.48 -7.59
N GLY A 188 -1.21 -29.35 -8.31
CA GLY A 188 -2.46 -30.01 -8.00
C GLY A 188 -3.14 -29.45 -6.74
N GLU A 189 -4.16 -30.16 -6.23
CA GLU A 189 -4.84 -29.84 -4.96
C GLU A 189 -5.26 -28.37 -4.82
N ASN A 190 -5.90 -27.81 -5.85
CA ASN A 190 -6.34 -26.41 -5.86
C ASN A 190 -5.20 -25.38 -5.87
N SER A 191 -4.04 -25.72 -6.44
CA SER A 191 -2.90 -24.82 -6.63
C SER A 191 -2.72 -24.47 -8.12
N PRO A 192 -3.51 -23.53 -8.66
CA PRO A 192 -3.41 -23.16 -10.07
C PRO A 192 -2.05 -22.57 -10.45
N GLU A 193 -1.59 -22.84 -11.67
CA GLU A 193 -0.36 -22.27 -12.22
C GLU A 193 -0.43 -20.74 -12.31
N GLY A 194 0.69 -20.07 -12.02
CA GLY A 194 0.84 -18.63 -12.19
C GLY A 194 0.05 -17.78 -11.19
N VAL A 195 -0.57 -18.40 -10.18
CA VAL A 195 -1.44 -17.73 -9.21
C VAL A 195 -1.06 -18.13 -7.79
N GLN A 196 -1.01 -17.14 -6.91
CA GLN A 196 -0.85 -17.33 -5.48
C GLN A 196 -2.18 -17.07 -4.78
N LEU A 197 -2.61 -18.02 -3.95
CA LEU A 197 -3.80 -17.85 -3.10
C LEU A 197 -3.46 -17.01 -1.86
N CYS A 198 -4.33 -16.05 -1.56
CA CYS A 198 -4.30 -15.19 -0.39
C CYS A 198 -5.55 -15.42 0.45
N LEU A 199 -5.36 -15.55 1.76
CA LEU A 199 -6.44 -15.85 2.70
C LEU A 199 -6.95 -14.57 3.39
N ASP A 200 -8.25 -14.33 3.32
CA ASP A 200 -8.93 -13.32 4.16
C ASP A 200 -9.32 -13.92 5.51
N TYR A 201 -8.51 -13.61 6.53
CA TYR A 201 -8.78 -14.05 7.90
C TYR A 201 -10.03 -13.40 8.52
N ASN A 202 -10.53 -12.28 7.99
CA ASN A 202 -11.81 -11.71 8.47
C ASN A 202 -12.99 -12.59 8.06
N ALA A 203 -12.98 -13.12 6.84
CA ALA A 203 -13.99 -14.08 6.39
C ALA A 203 -14.01 -15.33 7.28
N ILE A 204 -12.84 -15.84 7.68
CA ILE A 204 -12.74 -16.97 8.63
C ILE A 204 -13.38 -16.64 9.99
N ALA A 205 -13.18 -15.44 10.51
CA ALA A 205 -13.82 -15.02 11.76
C ALA A 205 -15.36 -15.07 11.66
N ILE A 206 -15.93 -14.74 10.51
CA ILE A 206 -17.38 -14.84 10.26
C ILE A 206 -17.84 -16.30 10.16
N LEU A 207 -17.06 -17.18 9.53
CA LEU A 207 -17.37 -18.62 9.53
C LEU A 207 -17.39 -19.20 10.95
N ASN A 208 -16.48 -18.74 11.81
CA ASN A 208 -16.46 -19.17 13.21
C ASN A 208 -17.77 -18.77 13.92
N VAL A 209 -18.32 -17.58 13.66
CA VAL A 209 -19.63 -17.16 14.20
C VAL A 209 -20.73 -18.13 13.77
N ASN A 210 -20.75 -18.54 12.49
CA ASN A 210 -21.74 -19.50 11.98
C ASN A 210 -21.66 -20.85 12.71
N ILE A 211 -20.46 -21.40 12.88
CA ILE A 211 -20.27 -22.68 13.56
C ILE A 211 -20.55 -22.59 15.05
N ILE A 212 -20.19 -21.49 15.71
CA ILE A 212 -20.49 -21.26 17.12
C ILE A 212 -22.01 -21.27 17.35
N LYS A 213 -22.80 -20.59 16.51
CA LYS A 213 -24.28 -20.65 16.59
C LYS A 213 -24.79 -22.10 16.51
N LYS A 214 -24.30 -22.87 15.54
CA LYS A 214 -24.69 -24.29 15.39
C LYS A 214 -24.29 -25.16 16.59
N LEU A 215 -23.14 -24.88 17.18
CA LEU A 215 -22.69 -25.58 18.39
C LEU A 215 -23.59 -25.25 19.59
N ILE A 216 -23.99 -23.99 19.75
CA ILE A 216 -24.95 -23.57 20.78
C ILE A 216 -26.28 -24.32 20.60
N ASP A 217 -26.86 -24.30 19.40
CA ASP A 217 -28.13 -25.00 19.10
C ASP A 217 -28.05 -26.51 19.42
N ARG A 218 -26.90 -27.13 19.10
CA ARG A 218 -26.67 -28.55 19.39
C ARG A 218 -26.58 -28.82 20.89
N ILE A 219 -25.93 -27.93 21.65
CA ILE A 219 -25.82 -28.04 23.11
C ILE A 219 -27.21 -27.94 23.73
N GLU A 220 -28.01 -26.94 23.38
CA GLU A 220 -29.38 -26.77 23.89
C GLU A 220 -30.25 -28.01 23.61
N LYS A 221 -30.14 -28.57 22.39
CA LYS A 221 -30.85 -29.80 22.03
C LYS A 221 -30.41 -31.00 22.88
N LEU A 222 -29.11 -31.18 23.12
CA LEU A 222 -28.60 -32.25 23.96
C LEU A 222 -29.05 -32.08 25.41
N GLU A 223 -29.00 -30.87 25.96
CA GLU A 223 -29.46 -30.57 27.32
C GLU A 223 -30.96 -30.85 27.48
N SER A 224 -31.79 -30.49 26.51
CA SER A 224 -33.22 -30.79 26.55
C SER A 224 -33.50 -32.30 26.52
N THR A 225 -32.72 -33.05 25.74
CA THR A 225 -32.82 -34.52 25.66
C THR A 225 -32.45 -35.16 26.99
N ILE A 226 -31.34 -34.72 27.62
CA ILE A 226 -30.91 -35.22 28.92
C ILE A 226 -31.97 -34.95 29.99
N LYS A 227 -32.51 -33.72 30.05
CA LYS A 227 -33.60 -33.37 30.98
C LYS A 227 -34.79 -34.31 30.79
N ASN A 228 -35.25 -34.50 29.57
CA ASN A 228 -36.40 -35.37 29.30
C ASN A 228 -36.13 -36.84 29.66
N SER A 229 -34.90 -37.34 29.47
CA SER A 229 -34.51 -38.71 29.86
C SER A 229 -34.32 -38.91 31.38
N ALA A 230 -34.12 -37.83 32.14
CA ALA A 230 -33.99 -37.90 33.60
C ALA A 230 -35.35 -37.97 34.32
N PHE A 231 -36.45 -37.67 33.62
CA PHE A 231 -37.82 -37.71 34.14
C PHE A 231 -38.66 -38.88 33.57
N SER A 232 -38.06 -39.77 32.79
CA SER A 232 -38.66 -41.01 32.28
C SER A 232 -38.11 -42.23 33.00
#